data_AF-M0EA11-F1
#
_entry.id   AF-M0EA11-F1
#
_cell.length_a   1.000
_cell.length_b   1.000
_cell.length_c   1.000
_cell.angle_alpha   90.00
_cell.angle_beta   90.00
_cell.angle_gamma   90.00
#
_symmetry.space_group_name_H-M   'P 1'
#
loop_
_entity.id
_entity.type
_entity.pdbx_description
1 polymer ?
#
loop_
_entity_poly.entity_id
_entity_poly.type
_entity_poly.pdbx_seq_one_letter_code
_entity_poly.pdbx_strand_id
1 'polypeptide(L)'
;MSRGYENALAALRAQDRIDRTEIDQFRRIFSWRTKVIVYICAVVVLYANTVFNVGVPNRVTAINFLFTWEFVFLPVIVEFAFTYYGIHFLLPRRIKTTDFNLFFYDPRNMGGFAAVGQLLKRSYYIYTAGLLLFFLLVYGPVLLSVDGYVPGLFELAFFSTAWLVGLLSIGYSMYTIHQLMSDKKERRIREIETEIHQAIENPYDINNSNVVNPDKLDDARRRLKQVRNTRVYPATFTMWSQIAISVLLPQLLQLTVQLAL
;
A
#
# COMPACT_ATOMS: atom_id res chain seq x y z
N MET A 1 -10.15 -8.13 4.81
CA MET A 1 -9.21 -7.62 3.78
C MET A 1 -8.96 -8.61 2.63
N SER A 2 -9.08 -9.93 2.83
CA SER A 2 -8.83 -10.94 1.78
C SER A 2 -9.61 -10.71 0.48
N ARG A 3 -10.92 -10.44 0.56
CA ARG A 3 -11.75 -10.13 -0.62
C ARG A 3 -11.25 -8.92 -1.42
N GLY A 4 -10.68 -7.91 -0.77
CA GLY A 4 -10.12 -6.74 -1.44
C GLY A 4 -8.83 -7.06 -2.19
N TYR A 5 -7.98 -7.90 -1.59
CA TYR A 5 -6.76 -8.41 -2.22
C TYR A 5 -7.08 -9.29 -3.44
N GLU A 6 -8.02 -10.23 -3.28
CA GLU A 6 -8.51 -11.09 -4.37
C GLU A 6 -9.13 -10.28 -5.51
N ASN A 7 -9.96 -9.27 -5.19
CA ASN A 7 -10.56 -8.40 -6.20
C ASN A 7 -9.52 -7.55 -6.94
N ALA A 8 -8.46 -7.08 -6.27
CA ALA A 8 -7.38 -6.35 -6.91
C ALA A 8 -6.59 -7.24 -7.87
N LEU A 9 -6.32 -8.49 -7.49
CA LEU A 9 -5.68 -9.49 -8.34
C LEU A 9 -6.57 -9.89 -9.53
N ALA A 10 -7.87 -10.09 -9.29
CA ALA A 10 -8.83 -10.39 -10.35
C ALA A 10 -8.96 -9.22 -11.34
N ALA A 11 -8.95 -7.97 -10.86
CA ALA A 11 -9.01 -6.78 -11.69
C ALA A 11 -7.74 -6.57 -12.55
N LEU A 12 -6.58 -7.02 -12.08
CA LEU A 12 -5.36 -7.09 -12.90
C LEU A 12 -5.43 -8.19 -13.98
N ARG A 13 -6.55 -8.93 -14.08
CA ARG A 13 -6.72 -10.13 -14.92
C ARG A 13 -5.57 -11.13 -14.73
N ALA A 14 -5.08 -11.27 -13.49
CA ALA A 14 -4.11 -12.32 -13.17
C ALA A 14 -4.67 -13.71 -13.53
N GLN A 15 -5.99 -13.92 -13.36
CA GLN A 15 -6.64 -15.18 -13.70
C GLN A 15 -6.67 -15.53 -15.21
N ASP A 16 -6.61 -14.54 -16.11
CA ASP A 16 -6.61 -14.78 -17.56
C ASP A 16 -5.20 -14.85 -18.16
N ARG A 17 -4.16 -14.53 -17.37
CA ARG A 17 -2.81 -14.25 -17.89
C ARG A 17 -1.68 -14.99 -17.16
N ILE A 18 -1.98 -15.61 -16.02
CA ILE A 18 -1.00 -16.25 -15.14
C ILE A 18 -1.46 -17.67 -14.80
N ASP A 19 -0.53 -18.61 -14.80
CA ASP A 19 -0.78 -20.01 -14.44
C ASP A 19 -1.34 -20.14 -13.02
N ARG A 20 -2.24 -21.12 -12.80
CA ARG A 20 -2.91 -21.33 -11.50
C ARG A 20 -1.92 -21.44 -10.32
N THR A 21 -0.74 -21.98 -10.57
CA THR A 21 0.37 -22.14 -9.61
C THR A 21 0.92 -20.82 -9.09
N GLU A 22 1.02 -19.80 -9.95
CA GLU A 22 1.44 -18.46 -9.55
C GLU A 22 0.33 -17.75 -8.77
N ILE A 23 -0.95 -17.96 -9.11
CA ILE A 23 -2.10 -17.41 -8.37
C ILE A 23 -2.12 -17.91 -6.92
N ASP A 24 -1.75 -19.17 -6.67
CA ASP A 24 -1.67 -19.73 -5.32
C ASP A 24 -0.48 -19.17 -4.51
N GLN A 25 0.67 -18.92 -5.15
CA GLN A 25 1.77 -18.16 -4.55
C GLN A 25 1.37 -16.71 -4.25
N PHE A 26 0.51 -16.12 -5.08
CA PHE A 26 -0.08 -14.81 -4.83
C PHE A 26 -1.02 -14.82 -3.61
N ARG A 27 -1.86 -15.85 -3.44
CA ARG A 27 -2.79 -15.99 -2.30
C ARG A 27 -2.08 -16.24 -0.96
N ARG A 28 -1.03 -17.07 -0.92
CA ARG A 28 -0.20 -17.26 0.30
C ARG A 28 0.93 -16.23 0.34
N ILE A 29 0.59 -15.01 0.76
CA ILE A 29 1.57 -13.93 0.93
C ILE A 29 2.66 -14.34 1.95
N PHE A 30 2.28 -15.03 3.03
CA PHE A 30 3.19 -15.50 4.08
C PHE A 30 2.94 -16.97 4.42
N SER A 31 4.03 -17.71 4.67
CA SER A 31 3.94 -19.09 5.17
C SER A 31 3.47 -19.10 6.63
N TRP A 32 2.77 -20.17 7.04
CA TRP A 32 2.37 -20.36 8.43
C TRP A 32 3.57 -20.30 9.39
N ARG A 33 4.72 -20.86 8.98
CA ARG A 33 5.96 -20.85 9.77
C ARG A 33 6.44 -19.42 10.04
N THR A 34 6.40 -18.55 9.04
CA THR A 34 6.77 -17.13 9.20
C THR A 34 5.84 -16.43 10.17
N LYS A 35 4.53 -16.71 10.10
CA LYS A 35 3.55 -16.15 11.04
C LYS A 35 3.82 -16.57 12.48
N VAL A 36 4.10 -17.86 12.70
CA VAL A 36 4.41 -18.41 14.03
C VAL A 36 5.70 -17.82 14.58
N ILE A 37 6.76 -17.70 13.78
CA ILE A 37 8.04 -17.12 14.24
C ILE A 37 7.84 -15.66 14.68
N VAL A 38 7.15 -14.85 13.87
CA VAL A 38 6.88 -13.44 14.22
C VAL A 38 6.00 -13.33 15.45
N TYR A 39 5.00 -14.21 15.60
CA TYR A 39 4.18 -14.28 16.80
C TYR A 39 5.02 -14.56 18.05
N ILE A 40 5.88 -15.59 18.02
CA ILE A 40 6.77 -15.93 19.13
C ILE A 40 7.71 -14.76 19.46
N CYS A 41 8.32 -14.12 18.45
CA CYS A 41 9.16 -12.95 18.67
C CYS A 41 8.40 -11.80 19.31
N ALA A 42 7.17 -11.52 18.86
CA ALA A 42 6.34 -10.46 19.42
C ALA A 42 5.97 -10.74 20.89
N VAL A 43 5.66 -11.99 21.23
CA VAL A 43 5.44 -12.42 22.62
C VAL A 43 6.69 -12.18 23.46
N VAL A 44 7.88 -12.60 23.00
CA VAL A 44 9.15 -12.38 23.73
C VAL A 44 9.41 -10.90 23.99
N VAL A 45 9.17 -10.03 23.00
CA VAL A 45 9.34 -8.57 23.15
C VAL A 45 8.35 -7.99 24.16
N LEU A 46 7.11 -8.46 24.15
CA LEU A 46 6.06 -8.02 25.08
C LEU A 46 6.43 -8.41 26.53
N TYR A 47 6.82 -9.67 26.76
CA TYR A 47 7.28 -10.12 28.09
C TYR A 47 8.53 -9.36 28.55
N ALA A 48 9.48 -9.08 27.64
CA ALA A 48 10.64 -8.26 27.97
C ALA A 48 10.21 -6.84 28.40
N ASN A 49 9.30 -6.20 27.67
CA ASN A 49 8.78 -4.87 28.04
C ASN A 49 8.09 -4.89 29.42
N THR A 50 7.28 -5.90 29.71
CA THR A 50 6.65 -6.03 31.03
C THR A 50 7.67 -6.17 32.15
N VAL A 51 8.70 -7.00 31.96
CA VAL A 51 9.74 -7.23 32.97
C VAL A 51 10.64 -6.01 33.18
N PHE A 52 11.07 -5.35 32.10
CA PHE A 52 12.08 -4.29 32.17
C PHE A 52 11.51 -2.89 32.36
N ASN A 53 10.26 -2.63 31.95
CA ASN A 53 9.72 -1.27 31.85
C ASN A 53 8.52 -1.03 32.77
N VAL A 54 7.58 -1.99 32.87
CA VAL A 54 6.37 -1.84 33.68
C VAL A 54 6.60 -2.24 35.15
N GLY A 55 7.55 -3.14 35.40
CA GLY A 55 7.69 -3.83 36.68
C GLY A 55 6.53 -4.81 36.90
N VAL A 56 6.71 -5.88 37.66
CA VAL A 56 5.64 -6.88 37.86
C VAL A 56 4.64 -6.35 38.90
N PRO A 57 3.45 -5.86 38.54
CA PRO A 57 2.43 -5.53 39.53
C PRO A 57 1.85 -6.84 40.08
N ASN A 58 1.07 -6.79 41.17
CA ASN A 58 0.45 -7.95 41.82
C ASN A 58 0.08 -9.07 40.83
N ARG A 59 0.54 -10.30 41.13
CA ARG A 59 0.57 -11.45 40.21
C ARG A 59 -0.76 -11.70 39.47
N VAL A 60 -1.90 -11.40 40.09
CA VAL A 60 -3.24 -11.62 39.52
C VAL A 60 -3.59 -10.61 38.43
N THR A 61 -3.25 -9.32 38.60
CA THR A 61 -3.50 -8.28 37.61
C THR A 61 -2.56 -8.40 36.41
N ALA A 62 -1.30 -8.79 36.66
CA ALA A 62 -0.31 -9.04 35.62
C ALA A 62 -0.75 -10.19 34.69
N ILE A 63 -1.24 -11.30 35.25
CA ILE A 63 -1.67 -12.48 34.47
C ILE A 63 -2.88 -12.15 33.59
N ASN A 64 -3.89 -11.44 34.09
CA ASN A 64 -5.06 -11.08 33.27
C ASN A 64 -4.72 -10.08 32.15
N PHE A 65 -3.83 -9.13 32.44
CA PHE A 65 -3.40 -8.14 31.45
C PHE A 65 -2.56 -8.77 30.34
N LEU A 66 -1.59 -9.62 30.72
CA LEU A 66 -0.80 -10.44 29.81
C LEU A 66 -1.70 -11.38 29.00
N PHE A 67 -2.59 -12.14 29.62
CA PHE A 67 -3.43 -13.06 28.88
C PHE A 67 -4.30 -12.36 27.81
N THR A 68 -4.83 -11.17 28.14
CA THR A 68 -5.61 -10.39 27.17
C THR A 68 -4.71 -9.86 26.05
N TRP A 69 -3.53 -9.32 26.37
CA TRP A 69 -2.63 -8.73 25.38
C TRP A 69 -2.06 -9.80 24.42
N GLU A 70 -1.66 -10.96 24.94
CA GLU A 70 -1.07 -12.05 24.16
C GLU A 70 -2.05 -12.86 23.31
N PHE A 71 -3.28 -13.08 23.78
CA PHE A 71 -4.22 -13.96 23.10
C PHE A 71 -5.33 -13.22 22.35
N VAL A 72 -5.62 -11.96 22.72
CA VAL A 72 -6.65 -11.16 22.04
C VAL A 72 -6.00 -10.20 21.05
N PHE A 73 -5.08 -9.37 21.51
CA PHE A 73 -4.57 -8.26 20.69
C PHE A 73 -3.39 -8.66 19.80
N LEU A 74 -2.43 -9.41 20.33
CA LEU A 74 -1.23 -9.77 19.60
C LEU A 74 -1.50 -10.60 18.32
N PRO A 75 -2.41 -11.59 18.29
CA PRO A 75 -2.76 -12.29 17.04
C PRO A 75 -3.37 -11.35 16.00
N VAL A 76 -4.22 -10.41 16.44
CA VAL A 76 -4.87 -9.43 15.57
C VAL A 76 -3.84 -8.46 14.99
N ILE A 77 -2.91 -7.96 15.82
CA ILE A 77 -1.82 -7.07 15.41
C ILE A 77 -0.90 -7.77 14.42
N VAL A 78 -0.52 -9.01 14.69
CA VAL A 78 0.36 -9.80 13.80
C VAL A 78 -0.31 -10.04 12.45
N GLU A 79 -1.56 -10.50 12.42
CA GLU A 79 -2.30 -10.71 11.17
C GLU A 79 -2.48 -9.41 10.39
N PHE A 80 -2.75 -8.31 11.10
CA PHE A 80 -2.84 -6.98 10.52
C PHE A 80 -1.50 -6.53 9.91
N ALA A 81 -0.40 -6.65 10.65
CA ALA A 81 0.94 -6.28 10.19
C ALA A 81 1.35 -7.07 8.95
N PHE A 82 1.10 -8.38 8.92
CA PHE A 82 1.35 -9.21 7.74
C PHE A 82 0.49 -8.80 6.55
N THR A 83 -0.80 -8.55 6.77
CA THR A 83 -1.72 -8.12 5.70
C THR A 83 -1.29 -6.78 5.13
N TYR A 84 -0.98 -5.82 5.99
CA TYR A 84 -0.54 -4.49 5.62
C TYR A 84 0.79 -4.52 4.86
N TYR A 85 1.78 -5.24 5.39
CA TYR A 85 3.07 -5.41 4.72
C TYR A 85 2.89 -6.11 3.36
N GLY A 86 2.05 -7.13 3.31
CA GLY A 86 1.70 -7.84 2.08
C GLY A 86 1.17 -6.91 1.00
N ILE A 87 0.29 -5.99 1.36
CA ILE A 87 -0.34 -5.04 0.45
C ILE A 87 0.61 -3.91 0.03
N HIS A 88 1.41 -3.36 0.95
CA HIS A 88 2.23 -2.19 0.65
C HIS A 88 3.64 -2.51 0.13
N PHE A 89 4.20 -3.67 0.47
CA PHE A 89 5.55 -4.05 0.05
C PHE A 89 5.57 -5.20 -0.95
N LEU A 90 4.92 -6.32 -0.62
CA LEU A 90 4.99 -7.52 -1.45
C LEU A 90 4.17 -7.39 -2.73
N LEU A 91 2.96 -6.85 -2.66
CA LEU A 91 2.10 -6.70 -3.85
C LEU A 91 2.77 -5.83 -4.94
N PRO A 92 3.25 -4.60 -4.67
CA PRO A 92 3.93 -3.81 -5.70
C PRO A 92 5.18 -4.49 -6.25
N ARG A 93 5.97 -5.14 -5.38
CA ARG A 93 7.17 -5.87 -5.79
C ARG A 93 6.83 -7.03 -6.72
N ARG A 94 5.81 -7.83 -6.38
CA ARG A 94 5.35 -8.96 -7.20
C ARG A 94 4.77 -8.49 -8.53
N ILE A 95 4.02 -7.39 -8.55
CA ILE A 95 3.50 -6.81 -9.79
C ILE A 95 4.67 -6.41 -10.70
N LYS A 96 5.73 -5.80 -10.14
CA LYS A 96 6.92 -5.42 -10.90
C LYS A 96 7.66 -6.63 -11.49
N THR A 97 7.74 -7.75 -10.77
CA THR A 97 8.45 -8.96 -11.25
C THR A 97 7.65 -9.79 -12.26
N THR A 98 6.31 -9.76 -12.19
CA THR A 98 5.44 -10.61 -13.03
C THR A 98 5.08 -9.96 -14.38
N ASP A 99 5.72 -8.84 -14.72
CA ASP A 99 5.54 -8.10 -15.99
C ASP A 99 4.08 -7.85 -16.44
N PHE A 100 3.18 -7.47 -15.53
CA PHE A 100 1.77 -7.20 -15.87
C PHE A 100 1.59 -6.05 -16.87
N ASN A 101 1.11 -6.31 -18.09
CA ASN A 101 0.84 -5.27 -19.08
C ASN A 101 -0.31 -4.35 -18.69
N LEU A 102 -0.15 -3.04 -18.98
CA LEU A 102 -1.18 -2.03 -18.77
C LEU A 102 -2.39 -2.29 -19.67
N PHE A 103 -3.60 -2.17 -19.11
CA PHE A 103 -4.83 -2.17 -19.88
C PHE A 103 -5.18 -0.75 -20.34
N PHE A 104 -4.69 -0.35 -21.52
CA PHE A 104 -4.87 1.01 -22.05
C PHE A 104 -6.33 1.36 -22.41
N TYR A 105 -7.20 0.38 -22.62
CA TYR A 105 -8.64 0.59 -22.86
C TYR A 105 -9.47 0.59 -21.57
N ASP A 106 -8.83 0.77 -20.41
CA ASP A 106 -9.50 0.95 -19.13
C ASP A 106 -10.40 2.21 -19.16
N PRO A 107 -11.73 2.08 -18.91
CA PRO A 107 -12.65 3.22 -18.85
C PRO A 107 -12.23 4.28 -17.82
N ARG A 108 -11.46 3.91 -16.80
CA ARG A 108 -10.95 4.82 -15.76
C ARG A 108 -9.61 5.47 -16.12
N ASN A 109 -9.03 5.10 -17.27
CA ASN A 109 -7.71 5.51 -17.72
C ASN A 109 -6.59 5.24 -16.68
N MET A 110 -6.70 4.17 -15.88
CA MET A 110 -5.71 3.80 -14.86
C MET A 110 -4.93 2.54 -15.23
N GLY A 111 -4.97 2.14 -16.51
CA GLY A 111 -4.21 0.98 -16.98
C GLY A 111 -4.63 -0.35 -16.35
N GLY A 112 -5.83 -0.46 -15.76
CA GLY A 112 -6.27 -1.62 -14.99
C GLY A 112 -5.85 -1.63 -13.51
N PHE A 113 -5.09 -0.61 -13.06
CA PHE A 113 -4.56 -0.53 -11.69
C PHE A 113 -5.50 0.17 -10.70
N ALA A 114 -6.69 0.57 -11.12
CA ALA A 114 -7.66 1.26 -10.27
C ALA A 114 -7.98 0.45 -8.98
N ALA A 115 -8.12 -0.87 -9.11
CA ALA A 115 -8.39 -1.74 -7.96
C ALA A 115 -7.19 -1.85 -7.00
N VAL A 116 -5.96 -1.84 -7.54
CA VAL A 116 -4.73 -1.79 -6.74
C VAL A 116 -4.68 -0.49 -5.95
N GLY A 117 -4.96 0.65 -6.58
CA GLY A 117 -5.00 1.95 -5.89
C GLY A 117 -6.04 1.99 -4.78
N GLN A 118 -7.25 1.45 -5.03
CA GLN A 118 -8.28 1.35 -3.99
C GLN A 118 -7.89 0.43 -2.83
N LEU A 119 -7.19 -0.67 -3.12
CA LEU A 119 -6.68 -1.58 -2.09
C LEU A 119 -5.63 -0.91 -1.21
N LEU A 120 -4.66 -0.22 -1.82
CA LEU A 120 -3.63 0.55 -1.11
C LEU A 120 -4.28 1.61 -0.21
N LYS A 121 -5.24 2.38 -0.75
CA LYS A 121 -6.01 3.38 0.02
C LYS A 121 -6.75 2.75 1.21
N ARG A 122 -7.49 1.68 0.98
CA ARG A 122 -8.27 1.01 2.04
C ARG A 122 -7.38 0.44 3.12
N SER A 123 -6.27 -0.19 2.72
CA SER A 123 -5.27 -0.72 3.65
C SER A 123 -4.68 0.37 4.51
N TYR A 124 -4.37 1.51 3.90
CA TYR A 124 -3.90 2.70 4.61
C TYR A 124 -4.90 3.25 5.62
N TYR A 125 -6.19 3.35 5.28
CA TYR A 125 -7.19 3.81 6.24
C TYR A 125 -7.39 2.87 7.42
N ILE A 126 -7.32 1.56 7.20
CA ILE A 126 -7.39 0.60 8.31
C ILE A 126 -6.16 0.77 9.21
N TYR A 127 -4.99 1.03 8.63
CA TYR A 127 -3.77 1.36 9.38
C TYR A 127 -3.91 2.63 10.21
N THR A 128 -4.36 3.73 9.59
CA THR A 128 -4.61 4.98 10.30
C THR A 128 -5.65 4.81 11.41
N ALA A 129 -6.73 4.06 11.17
CA ALA A 129 -7.73 3.77 12.19
C ALA A 129 -7.14 2.97 13.35
N GLY A 130 -6.28 1.98 13.08
CA GLY A 130 -5.55 1.24 14.11
C GLY A 130 -4.60 2.14 14.91
N LEU A 131 -3.89 3.04 14.24
CA LEU A 131 -3.01 4.02 14.89
C LEU A 131 -3.82 5.01 15.76
N LEU A 132 -4.98 5.46 15.30
CA LEU A 132 -5.89 6.31 16.08
C LEU A 132 -6.52 5.56 17.26
N LEU A 133 -6.86 4.29 17.10
CA LEU A 133 -7.33 3.46 18.21
C LEU A 133 -6.23 3.32 19.26
N PHE A 134 -4.98 3.05 18.85
CA PHE A 134 -3.84 3.02 19.77
C PHE A 134 -3.64 4.38 20.45
N PHE A 135 -3.74 5.48 19.70
CA PHE A 135 -3.70 6.83 20.26
C PHE A 135 -4.76 7.02 21.34
N LEU A 136 -6.02 6.64 21.09
CA LEU A 136 -7.10 6.75 22.06
C LEU A 136 -6.88 5.85 23.29
N LEU A 137 -6.31 4.66 23.11
CA LEU A 137 -6.02 3.77 24.24
C LEU A 137 -4.90 4.29 25.13
N VAL A 138 -3.85 4.88 24.54
CA VAL A 138 -2.71 5.41 25.28
C VAL A 138 -2.97 6.82 25.81
N TYR A 139 -3.46 7.73 24.98
CA TYR A 139 -3.64 9.14 25.34
C TYR A 139 -5.07 9.47 25.79
N GLY A 140 -6.03 8.56 25.65
CA GLY A 140 -7.40 8.75 26.16
C GLY A 140 -7.47 8.96 27.68
N PRO A 141 -6.77 8.16 28.51
CA PRO A 141 -6.71 8.39 29.95
C PRO A 141 -6.16 9.77 30.31
N VAL A 142 -5.17 10.27 29.54
CA VAL A 142 -4.65 11.64 29.69
C VAL A 142 -5.73 12.68 29.39
N LEU A 143 -6.44 12.52 28.27
CA LEU A 143 -7.52 13.43 27.85
C LEU A 143 -8.70 13.46 28.84
N LEU A 144 -8.90 12.38 29.57
CA LEU A 144 -9.93 12.24 30.60
C LEU A 144 -9.43 12.61 32.01
N SER A 145 -8.19 13.12 32.12
CA SER A 145 -7.56 13.50 33.39
C SER A 145 -7.57 12.38 34.43
N VAL A 146 -7.29 11.15 34.00
CA VAL A 146 -7.16 10.01 34.93
C VAL A 146 -5.86 10.18 35.73
N ASP A 147 -6.00 10.39 37.04
CA ASP A 147 -4.88 10.65 37.94
C ASP A 147 -3.79 9.56 37.87
N GLY A 148 -2.53 10.01 37.76
CA GLY A 148 -1.34 9.16 37.84
C GLY A 148 -0.96 8.41 36.56
N TYR A 149 -1.71 8.58 35.45
CA TYR A 149 -1.34 7.97 34.17
C TYR A 149 -0.54 8.94 33.29
N VAL A 150 0.70 8.57 32.97
CA VAL A 150 1.56 9.30 32.02
C VAL A 150 2.08 8.31 30.98
N PRO A 151 1.88 8.54 29.67
CA PRO A 151 2.46 7.72 28.62
C PRO A 151 3.98 7.65 28.75
N GLY A 152 4.55 6.45 28.68
CA GLY A 152 5.98 6.26 28.74
C GLY A 152 6.69 6.62 27.43
N LEU A 153 8.03 6.66 27.50
CA LEU A 153 8.89 6.86 26.32
C LEU A 153 8.69 5.77 25.27
N PHE A 154 8.32 4.56 25.68
CA PHE A 154 8.11 3.43 24.79
C PHE A 154 6.89 3.64 23.90
N GLU A 155 5.74 4.04 24.47
CA GLU A 155 4.50 4.30 23.74
C GLU A 155 4.69 5.45 22.74
N LEU A 156 5.42 6.48 23.14
CA LEU A 156 5.79 7.61 22.30
C LEU A 156 6.67 7.17 21.12
N ALA A 157 7.77 6.47 21.40
CA ALA A 157 8.68 5.98 20.37
C ALA A 157 8.00 4.99 19.42
N PHE A 158 7.19 4.08 19.95
CA PHE A 158 6.41 3.13 19.17
C PHE A 158 5.43 3.86 18.25
N PHE A 159 4.65 4.81 18.76
CA PHE A 159 3.69 5.55 17.95
C PHE A 159 4.36 6.34 16.83
N SER A 160 5.42 7.08 17.14
CA SER A 160 6.16 7.86 16.13
C SER A 160 6.79 6.96 15.07
N THR A 161 7.36 5.82 15.48
CA THR A 161 7.93 4.83 14.55
C THR A 161 6.85 4.20 13.68
N ALA A 162 5.72 3.78 14.27
CA ALA A 162 4.60 3.21 13.54
C ALA A 162 4.03 4.22 12.55
N TRP A 163 3.83 5.47 12.96
CA TRP A 163 3.39 6.54 12.04
C TRP A 163 4.35 6.68 10.85
N LEU A 164 5.66 6.76 11.11
CA LEU A 164 6.67 6.91 10.07
C LEU A 164 6.68 5.70 9.11
N VAL A 165 6.58 4.49 9.64
CA VAL A 165 6.48 3.25 8.84
C VAL A 165 5.24 3.29 7.94
N GLY A 166 4.10 3.76 8.46
CA GLY A 166 2.87 3.90 7.70
C GLY A 166 2.98 4.93 6.56
N LEU A 167 3.71 6.03 6.79
CA LEU A 167 3.98 7.04 5.77
C LEU A 167 4.94 6.52 4.69
N LEU A 168 6.04 5.89 5.09
CA LEU A 168 7.02 5.34 4.16
C LEU A 168 6.45 4.19 3.33
N SER A 169 5.62 3.33 3.91
CA SER A 169 5.01 2.19 3.22
C SER A 169 4.08 2.64 2.08
N ILE A 170 3.24 3.67 2.31
CA ILE A 170 2.35 4.18 1.26
C ILE A 170 3.14 4.86 0.16
N GLY A 171 4.14 5.68 0.52
CA GLY A 171 5.04 6.32 -0.42
C GLY A 171 5.76 5.30 -1.31
N TYR A 172 6.37 4.28 -0.69
CA TYR A 172 7.04 3.18 -1.40
C TYR A 172 6.09 2.42 -2.33
N SER A 173 4.94 2.00 -1.81
CA SER A 173 3.97 1.19 -2.55
C SER A 173 3.50 1.91 -3.80
N MET A 174 3.26 3.21 -3.68
CA MET A 174 2.85 4.02 -4.80
C MET A 174 3.98 4.22 -5.79
N TYR A 175 5.14 4.68 -5.31
CA TYR A 175 6.28 5.00 -6.16
C TYR A 175 6.63 3.81 -7.05
N THR A 176 6.59 2.61 -6.48
CA THR A 176 6.83 1.36 -7.21
C THR A 176 5.81 1.12 -8.33
N ILE A 177 4.51 1.32 -8.07
CA ILE A 177 3.47 1.19 -9.10
C ILE A 177 3.58 2.30 -10.14
N HIS A 178 3.84 3.53 -9.71
CA HIS A 178 4.00 4.69 -10.60
C HIS A 178 5.14 4.47 -11.59
N GLN A 179 6.32 4.05 -11.11
CA GLN A 179 7.46 3.73 -11.98
C GLN A 179 7.07 2.66 -13.00
N LEU A 180 6.48 1.55 -12.55
CA LEU A 180 6.05 0.46 -13.43
C LEU A 180 5.09 0.96 -14.53
N MET A 181 4.08 1.75 -14.16
CA MET A 181 3.11 2.27 -15.11
C MET A 181 3.76 3.28 -16.07
N SER A 182 4.66 4.12 -15.58
CA SER A 182 5.40 5.10 -16.37
C SER A 182 6.27 4.41 -17.42
N ASP A 183 7.08 3.43 -17.00
CA ASP A 183 7.99 2.69 -17.87
C ASP A 183 7.22 1.96 -18.99
N LYS A 184 6.09 1.32 -18.64
CA LYS A 184 5.24 0.61 -19.59
C LYS A 184 4.52 1.53 -20.56
N LYS A 185 4.04 2.66 -20.08
CA LYS A 185 3.43 3.68 -20.93
C LYS A 185 4.45 4.22 -21.93
N GLU A 186 5.63 4.57 -21.46
CA GLU A 186 6.71 5.13 -22.29
C GLU A 186 7.21 4.13 -23.33
N ARG A 187 7.39 2.86 -22.94
CA ARG A 187 7.72 1.79 -23.90
C ARG A 187 6.65 1.67 -24.98
N ARG A 188 5.36 1.68 -24.61
CA ARG A 188 4.27 1.55 -25.58
C ARG A 188 4.14 2.76 -26.49
N ILE A 189 4.42 3.97 -25.99
CA ILE A 189 4.47 5.19 -26.80
C ILE A 189 5.55 5.04 -27.87
N ARG A 190 6.78 4.68 -27.49
CA ARG A 190 7.90 4.50 -28.43
C ARG A 190 7.64 3.42 -29.49
N GLU A 191 7.00 2.31 -29.11
CA GLU A 191 6.57 1.28 -30.06
C GLU A 191 5.61 1.85 -31.12
N ILE A 192 4.60 2.62 -30.69
CA ILE A 192 3.61 3.21 -31.60
C ILE A 192 4.21 4.34 -32.45
N GLU A 193 5.09 5.16 -31.89
CA GLU A 193 5.82 6.20 -32.64
C GLU A 193 6.70 5.58 -33.74
N THR A 194 7.29 4.42 -33.48
CA THR A 194 8.03 3.66 -34.49
C THR A 194 7.11 3.15 -35.59
N GLU A 195 5.91 2.65 -35.25
CA GLU A 195 4.91 2.25 -36.24
C GLU A 195 4.46 3.44 -37.11
N ILE A 196 4.30 4.63 -36.52
CA ILE A 196 3.97 5.87 -37.24
C ILE A 196 5.11 6.27 -38.20
N HIS A 197 6.36 6.25 -37.73
CA HIS A 197 7.52 6.55 -38.58
C HIS A 197 7.64 5.59 -39.76
N GLN A 198 7.32 4.31 -39.57
CA GLN A 198 7.35 3.31 -40.65
C GLN A 198 6.20 3.47 -41.66
N ALA A 199 5.11 4.13 -41.29
CA ALA A 199 3.96 4.37 -42.17
C ALA A 199 4.13 5.62 -43.07
N ILE A 200 5.16 6.43 -42.84
CA ILE A 200 5.45 7.69 -43.55
C ILE A 200 6.83 7.58 -44.20
N GLU A 201 6.90 7.81 -45.51
CA GLU A 201 8.15 7.97 -46.24
C GLU A 201 8.70 9.38 -46.03
N ASN A 202 10.01 9.51 -45.79
CA ASN A 202 10.66 10.77 -45.38
C ASN A 202 9.97 11.48 -44.21
N PRO A 203 9.83 10.84 -43.02
CA PRO A 203 9.03 11.36 -41.91
C PRO A 203 9.53 12.69 -41.32
N TYR A 204 10.77 13.09 -41.62
CA TYR A 204 11.39 14.33 -41.13
C TYR A 204 11.33 15.49 -42.14
N ASP A 205 10.89 15.25 -43.38
CA ASP A 205 10.78 16.29 -44.41
C ASP A 205 9.31 16.62 -44.67
N ILE A 206 8.86 17.77 -44.20
CA ILE A 206 7.46 18.22 -44.33
C ILE A 206 7.07 18.42 -45.80
N ASN A 207 8.04 18.76 -46.67
CA ASN A 207 7.77 19.09 -48.07
C ASN A 207 7.76 17.85 -48.98
N ASN A 208 8.42 16.76 -48.56
CA ASN A 208 8.58 15.55 -49.36
C ASN A 208 8.16 14.27 -48.61
N SER A 209 7.30 14.42 -47.61
CA SER A 209 6.71 13.30 -46.88
C SER A 209 5.53 12.71 -47.65
N ASN A 210 5.48 11.37 -47.72
CA ASN A 210 4.37 10.66 -48.34
C ASN A 210 3.83 9.59 -47.38
N VAL A 211 2.50 9.49 -47.28
CA VAL A 211 1.86 8.49 -46.43
C VAL A 211 1.73 7.21 -47.23
N VAL A 212 2.56 6.22 -46.92
CA VAL A 212 2.59 4.93 -47.61
C VAL A 212 1.36 4.10 -47.25
N ASN A 213 0.88 4.22 -46.01
CA ASN A 213 -0.29 3.48 -45.53
C ASN A 213 -1.17 4.34 -44.60
N PRO A 214 -2.24 4.98 -45.13
CA PRO A 214 -3.09 5.89 -44.35
C PRO A 214 -3.86 5.17 -43.24
N ASP A 215 -4.36 3.96 -43.49
CA ASP A 215 -5.12 3.19 -42.50
C ASP A 215 -4.25 2.82 -41.28
N LYS A 216 -3.01 2.38 -41.52
CA LYS A 216 -2.05 2.10 -40.44
C LYS A 216 -1.69 3.35 -39.65
N LEU A 217 -1.54 4.48 -40.32
CA LEU A 217 -1.22 5.76 -39.67
C LEU A 217 -2.35 6.22 -38.75
N ASP A 218 -3.60 6.14 -39.20
CA ASP A 218 -4.75 6.55 -38.41
C ASP A 218 -5.01 5.63 -37.22
N ASP A 219 -4.87 4.31 -37.41
CA ASP A 219 -4.95 3.35 -36.29
C ASP A 219 -3.84 3.59 -35.26
N ALA A 220 -2.60 3.80 -35.70
CA ALA A 220 -1.48 4.08 -34.81
C ALA A 220 -1.68 5.40 -34.05
N ARG A 221 -2.14 6.46 -34.70
CA ARG A 221 -2.50 7.74 -34.06
C ARG A 221 -3.61 7.57 -33.03
N ARG A 222 -4.65 6.79 -33.35
CA ARG A 222 -5.74 6.47 -32.41
C ARG A 222 -5.24 5.72 -31.19
N ARG A 223 -4.41 4.70 -31.38
CA ARG A 223 -3.76 3.94 -30.29
C ARG A 223 -2.85 4.82 -29.44
N LEU A 224 -2.05 5.68 -30.08
CA LEU A 224 -1.16 6.63 -29.38
C LEU A 224 -1.96 7.56 -28.47
N LYS A 225 -3.08 8.12 -28.97
CA LYS A 225 -3.98 8.96 -28.18
C LYS A 225 -4.50 8.22 -26.94
N GLN A 226 -4.91 6.97 -27.10
CA GLN A 226 -5.40 6.14 -25.99
C GLN A 226 -4.30 5.88 -24.94
N VAL A 227 -3.10 5.52 -25.38
CA VAL A 227 -1.95 5.29 -24.49
C VAL A 227 -1.55 6.57 -23.76
N ARG A 228 -1.47 7.71 -24.46
CA ARG A 228 -1.14 9.01 -23.86
C ARG A 228 -2.16 9.46 -22.83
N ASN A 229 -3.45 9.19 -23.06
CA ASN A 229 -4.53 9.51 -22.12
C ASN A 229 -4.54 8.62 -20.87
N THR A 230 -3.89 7.46 -20.91
CA THR A 230 -3.77 6.58 -19.74
C THR A 230 -2.87 7.23 -18.68
N ARG A 231 -3.37 7.30 -17.44
CA ARG A 231 -2.66 7.86 -16.29
C ARG A 231 -1.60 6.88 -15.79
N VAL A 232 -0.55 7.43 -15.20
CA VAL A 232 0.59 6.70 -14.62
C VAL A 232 0.47 6.52 -13.10
N TYR A 233 -0.69 6.86 -12.53
CA TYR A 233 -0.98 6.68 -11.11
C TYR A 233 -2.21 5.79 -10.95
N PRO A 234 -2.16 4.81 -10.02
CA PRO A 234 -3.27 3.92 -9.74
C PRO A 234 -4.39 4.59 -8.93
N ALA A 235 -4.22 5.87 -8.55
CA ALA A 235 -5.15 6.65 -7.74
C ALA A 235 -5.36 8.06 -8.32
N THR A 236 -6.48 8.68 -7.97
CA THR A 236 -6.81 10.07 -8.33
C THR A 236 -6.19 11.05 -7.34
N PHE A 237 -5.99 12.30 -7.76
CA PHE A 237 -5.55 13.38 -6.87
C PHE A 237 -6.42 13.49 -5.60
N THR A 238 -7.74 13.35 -5.72
CA THR A 238 -8.64 13.38 -4.55
C THR A 238 -8.34 12.26 -3.55
N MET A 239 -8.04 11.04 -4.02
CA MET A 239 -7.65 9.95 -3.12
C MET A 239 -6.36 10.29 -2.37
N TRP A 240 -5.44 10.99 -3.02
CA TRP A 240 -4.18 11.42 -2.42
C TRP A 240 -4.32 12.50 -1.36
N SER A 241 -5.10 13.54 -1.65
CA SER A 241 -5.35 14.59 -0.66
C SER A 241 -5.97 13.99 0.61
N GLN A 242 -6.88 13.02 0.45
CA GLN A 242 -7.47 12.33 1.60
C GLN A 242 -6.45 11.48 2.37
N ILE A 243 -5.56 10.77 1.68
CA ILE A 243 -4.45 10.04 2.33
C ILE A 243 -3.56 11.02 3.09
N ALA A 244 -3.11 12.09 2.46
CA ALA A 244 -2.23 13.09 3.08
C ALA A 244 -2.84 13.70 4.36
N ILE A 245 -4.12 14.08 4.31
CA ILE A 245 -4.83 14.58 5.49
C ILE A 245 -4.88 13.51 6.59
N SER A 246 -5.20 12.26 6.23
CA SER A 246 -5.27 11.16 7.20
C SER A 246 -3.90 10.74 7.77
N VAL A 247 -2.80 10.99 7.07
CA VAL A 247 -1.42 10.81 7.59
C VAL A 247 -1.13 11.82 8.68
N LEU A 248 -1.50 13.08 8.47
CA LEU A 248 -1.13 14.18 9.37
C LEU A 248 -1.94 14.16 10.65
N LEU A 249 -3.21 13.75 10.58
CA LEU A 249 -4.16 13.84 11.69
C LEU A 249 -3.67 13.12 12.96
N PRO A 250 -3.18 11.86 12.94
CA PRO A 250 -2.71 11.19 14.15
C PRO A 250 -1.51 11.89 14.82
N GLN A 251 -0.56 12.42 14.04
CA GLN A 251 0.60 13.11 14.60
C GLN A 251 0.24 14.48 15.15
N LEU A 252 -0.63 15.23 14.46
CA LEU A 252 -1.13 16.50 14.97
C LEU A 252 -1.83 16.30 16.31
N LEU A 253 -2.69 15.28 16.44
CA LEU A 253 -3.35 14.96 17.71
C LEU A 253 -2.34 14.59 18.81
N GLN A 254 -1.32 13.77 18.49
CA GLN A 254 -0.29 13.41 19.45
C GLN A 254 0.48 14.62 19.96
N LEU A 255 0.94 15.49 19.06
CA LEU A 255 1.67 16.70 19.41
C LEU A 255 0.81 17.66 20.23
N THR A 256 -0.47 17.84 19.88
CA THR A 256 -1.38 18.71 20.64
C THR A 256 -1.55 18.22 22.07
N VAL A 257 -1.73 16.91 22.29
CA VAL A 257 -1.85 16.36 23.66
C VAL A 257 -0.54 16.49 24.43
N GLN A 258 0.61 16.25 23.78
CA GLN A 258 1.91 16.40 24.42
C GLN A 258 2.25 17.84 24.81
N LEU A 259 1.84 18.82 24.00
CA LEU A 259 2.03 20.24 24.32
C LEU A 259 1.07 20.76 25.40
N ALA A 260 -0.03 20.05 25.63
CA ALA A 260 -1.03 20.39 26.64
C ALA A 260 -0.77 19.71 28.01
N LEU A 261 0.14 18.73 28.04
CA LEU A 261 0.68 18.06 29.22
C LEU A 261 1.85 18.84 29.82
#